data_AF-A0A9W6GPL5-F1
#
_entry.id   AF-A0A9W6GPL5-F1
#
_cell.length_a   1.000
_cell.length_b   1.000
_cell.length_c   1.000
_cell.angle_alpha   90.00
_cell.angle_beta   90.00
_cell.angle_gamma   90.00
#
_symmetry.space_group_name_H-M   'P 1'
#
loop_
_entity.id
_entity.type
_entity.pdbx_description
1 polymer ?
#
loop_
_entity_poly.entity_id
_entity_poly.type
_entity_poly.pdbx_seq_one_letter_code
_entity_poly.pdbx_strand_id
1 'polypeptide(L)'
;MINNSKKKKETVLNQHSALTTFKLKEGKYYKIGVEKSIFALLLRAQQDLRKKFKEGFTEKMKDLGVSQDKYDHLLENAFSNKKQYGIEHSEFDTEALTKVANEVLEFQEKGILAQTNNEDEIKRLTSNIQNGVLTKVADRQKQLLITSQEVDEIIGEIKRYCKDTAIKDYLDFKTVDFTALANSINTNSTMLKKDIKNAAKTVLEFNYINKKNLDVEVVSNLLASVRFTHDKKNNMTWLVYQIPREILELLLIPEVYVPLEGVVVHELTGTYTIRMYGLLKDHLKRGEVELNKEEMFNFFSLPKSYGNKTNLVKKFLTPTLEEVEKTSGIHTQYEFIPKNRYSRIKFFPVMKSQVKGEELKVIPKEEREEKLESNKKVLEEISKAKKNIYVSKAWNKRADNKIQKILREEGEGYAIFILKELYKGLAGEIKTTLVQYINGIMKNSPKDEVIDLIETPTESEVLEAEIIEEIPSQGSKEAASEPQSDPATELLYNMFLDMKKDKQQEIEGKAKELYITETNTKKFDKMHEKIFMTIKKTYIVKVLKKSIMGE
;
A
#
# COMPACT_ATOMS: atom_id res chain seq x y z
N MET A 1 -34.00 5.84 -0.77
CA MET A 1 -32.76 5.82 -1.59
C MET A 1 -31.64 6.40 -0.75
N ILE A 2 -30.84 5.53 -0.13
CA ILE A 2 -29.74 5.94 0.76
C ILE A 2 -28.48 6.04 -0.09
N ASN A 3 -27.90 7.24 -0.11
CA ASN A 3 -26.67 7.57 -0.81
C ASN A 3 -25.54 6.62 -0.38
N ASN A 4 -25.19 5.71 -1.28
CA ASN A 4 -23.97 4.91 -1.24
C ASN A 4 -22.80 5.82 -1.63
N SER A 5 -22.34 6.68 -0.73
CA SER A 5 -20.96 7.15 -0.81
C SER A 5 -20.08 5.93 -0.58
N LYS A 6 -19.25 5.58 -1.56
CA LYS A 6 -18.26 4.50 -1.47
C LYS A 6 -17.33 4.79 -0.29
N LYS A 7 -17.68 4.31 0.92
CA LYS A 7 -16.72 4.19 2.03
C LYS A 7 -15.54 3.40 1.47
N LYS A 8 -14.36 4.02 1.38
CA LYS A 8 -13.10 3.27 1.21
C LYS A 8 -13.14 2.13 2.23
N LYS A 9 -13.09 0.88 1.73
CA LYS A 9 -13.15 -0.30 2.58
C LYS A 9 -11.93 -0.29 3.48
N GLU A 10 -12.14 -0.04 4.76
CA GLU A 10 -11.13 -0.13 5.80
C GLU A 10 -10.38 -1.46 5.70
N THR A 11 -9.07 -1.39 5.53
CA THR A 11 -8.19 -2.56 5.43
C THR A 11 -8.02 -3.22 6.80
N VAL A 12 -8.72 -4.32 7.03
CA VAL A 12 -8.68 -5.09 8.29
C VAL A 12 -8.01 -6.44 8.07
N LEU A 13 -7.01 -6.74 8.90
CA LEU A 13 -6.42 -8.07 9.02
C LEU A 13 -7.16 -8.82 10.12
N ASN A 14 -7.88 -9.89 9.75
CA ASN A 14 -8.49 -10.79 10.72
C ASN A 14 -7.44 -11.82 11.15
N GLN A 15 -6.61 -11.49 12.13
CA GLN A 15 -5.55 -12.38 12.59
C GLN A 15 -6.11 -13.43 13.56
N HIS A 16 -5.80 -14.72 13.39
CA HIS A 16 -6.19 -15.72 14.38
C HIS A 16 -5.67 -15.36 15.78
N SER A 17 -6.47 -15.58 16.82
CA SER A 17 -6.11 -15.26 18.20
C SER A 17 -4.82 -15.95 18.65
N ALA A 18 -4.54 -17.17 18.19
CA ALA A 18 -3.27 -17.86 18.45
C ALA A 18 -2.04 -17.06 17.98
N LEU A 19 -2.15 -16.28 16.90
CA LEU A 19 -1.03 -15.49 16.38
C LEU A 19 -0.83 -14.16 17.12
N THR A 20 -1.77 -13.76 18.00
CA THR A 20 -1.71 -12.47 18.70
C THR A 20 -0.64 -12.43 19.78
N THR A 21 -0.37 -13.58 20.42
CA THR A 21 0.58 -13.69 21.51
C THR A 21 1.62 -14.74 21.21
N PHE A 22 2.89 -14.39 21.44
CA PHE A 22 4.01 -15.28 21.15
C PHE A 22 5.19 -15.05 22.08
N LYS A 23 6.03 -16.07 22.22
CA LYS A 23 7.32 -16.02 22.92
C LYS A 23 8.45 -16.15 21.90
N LEU A 24 9.49 -15.35 22.07
CA LEU A 24 10.72 -15.46 21.28
C LEU A 24 11.45 -16.75 21.66
N LYS A 25 11.64 -17.67 20.71
CA LYS A 25 12.49 -18.86 20.88
C LYS A 25 13.91 -18.58 20.40
N GLU A 26 14.04 -18.02 19.21
CA GLU A 26 15.34 -17.73 18.59
C GLU A 26 15.34 -16.38 17.86
N GLY A 27 16.52 -15.78 17.73
CA GLY A 27 16.70 -14.54 16.97
C GLY A 27 16.53 -13.29 17.81
N LYS A 28 15.98 -12.22 17.21
CA LYS A 28 15.88 -10.91 17.86
C LYS A 28 14.49 -10.35 17.72
N TYR A 29 14.11 -9.56 18.71
CA TYR A 29 12.84 -8.88 18.71
C TYR A 29 12.69 -7.92 17.52
N TYR A 30 11.50 -7.89 16.93
CA TYR A 30 11.11 -6.99 15.85
C TYR A 30 11.06 -5.54 16.30
N LYS A 31 11.46 -4.64 15.40
CA LYS A 31 11.18 -3.21 15.57
C LYS A 31 9.84 -2.88 14.93
N ILE A 32 9.28 -1.73 15.32
CA ILE A 32 7.97 -1.27 14.82
C ILE A 32 7.86 -1.30 13.30
N GLY A 33 8.89 -0.86 12.56
CA GLY A 33 8.87 -0.89 11.09
C GLY A 33 8.80 -2.30 10.51
N VAL A 34 9.39 -3.29 11.18
CA VAL A 34 9.26 -4.70 10.80
C VAL A 34 7.86 -5.22 11.13
N GLU A 35 7.30 -4.90 12.31
CA GLU A 35 5.94 -5.33 12.66
C GLU A 35 4.90 -4.76 11.68
N LYS A 36 5.00 -3.49 11.29
CA LYS A 36 4.16 -2.89 10.23
C LYS A 36 4.36 -3.56 8.88
N SER A 37 5.61 -3.88 8.53
CA SER A 37 5.90 -4.58 7.26
C SER A 37 5.26 -5.96 7.26
N ILE A 38 5.44 -6.75 8.32
CA ILE A 38 4.85 -8.08 8.45
C ILE A 38 3.32 -7.95 8.40
N PHE A 39 2.72 -7.05 9.16
CA PHE A 39 1.27 -6.80 9.11
C PHE A 39 0.78 -6.57 7.68
N ALA A 40 1.45 -5.69 6.93
CA ALA A 40 1.06 -5.37 5.56
C ALA A 40 1.20 -6.58 4.61
N LEU A 41 2.23 -7.41 4.79
CA LEU A 41 2.41 -8.65 4.02
C LEU A 41 1.37 -9.72 4.38
N LEU A 42 1.02 -9.88 5.66
CA LEU A 42 -0.02 -10.82 6.11
C LEU A 42 -1.42 -10.37 5.66
N LEU A 43 -1.71 -9.06 5.71
CA LEU A 43 -2.95 -8.48 5.23
C LEU A 43 -3.15 -8.78 3.74
N ARG A 44 -2.11 -8.55 2.93
CA ARG A 44 -2.13 -8.91 1.51
C ARG A 44 -2.33 -10.41 1.31
N ALA A 45 -1.59 -11.25 2.05
CA ALA A 45 -1.74 -12.70 1.97
C ALA A 45 -3.18 -13.14 2.28
N GLN A 46 -3.79 -12.60 3.32
CA GLN A 46 -5.18 -12.89 3.66
C GLN A 46 -6.15 -12.48 2.54
N GLN A 47 -5.94 -11.33 1.90
CA GLN A 47 -6.77 -10.88 0.78
C GLN A 47 -6.65 -11.82 -0.42
N ASP A 48 -5.43 -12.16 -0.81
CA ASP A 48 -5.14 -13.07 -1.93
C ASP A 48 -5.71 -14.47 -1.67
N LEU A 49 -5.48 -15.02 -0.47
CA LEU A 49 -6.01 -16.32 -0.04
C LEU A 49 -7.54 -16.34 -0.05
N ARG A 50 -8.19 -15.29 0.48
CA ARG A 50 -9.66 -15.20 0.50
C ARG A 50 -10.24 -15.11 -0.90
N LYS A 51 -9.58 -14.37 -1.80
CA LYS A 51 -9.98 -14.30 -3.21
C LYS A 51 -9.91 -15.69 -3.85
N LYS A 52 -8.79 -16.38 -3.71
CA LYS A 52 -8.59 -17.73 -4.26
C LYS A 52 -9.55 -18.76 -3.69
N PHE A 53 -9.73 -18.76 -2.37
CA PHE A 53 -10.71 -19.61 -1.72
C PHE A 53 -12.12 -19.34 -2.24
N LYS A 54 -12.52 -18.07 -2.35
CA LYS A 54 -13.84 -17.70 -2.86
C LYS A 54 -14.04 -18.16 -4.29
N GLU A 55 -13.05 -17.96 -5.17
CA GLU A 55 -13.08 -18.42 -6.56
C GLU A 55 -13.26 -19.94 -6.64
N GLY A 56 -12.40 -20.71 -5.95
CA GLY A 56 -12.47 -22.18 -5.97
C GLY A 56 -13.74 -22.73 -5.32
N PHE A 57 -14.18 -22.18 -4.19
CA PHE A 57 -15.43 -22.59 -3.55
C PHE A 57 -16.65 -22.28 -4.43
N THR A 58 -16.63 -21.15 -5.14
CA THR A 58 -17.69 -20.78 -6.08
C THR A 58 -17.79 -21.75 -7.24
N GLU A 59 -16.65 -22.11 -7.82
CA GLU A 59 -16.57 -23.09 -8.90
C GLU A 59 -17.19 -24.43 -8.46
N LYS A 60 -16.79 -24.96 -7.29
CA LYS A 60 -17.31 -26.23 -6.80
C LYS A 60 -18.80 -26.19 -6.47
N MET A 61 -19.31 -25.10 -5.90
CA MET A 61 -20.75 -24.98 -5.64
C MET A 61 -21.58 -24.89 -6.93
N LYS A 62 -21.03 -24.28 -7.99
CA LYS A 62 -21.68 -24.25 -9.32
C LYS A 62 -21.65 -25.61 -10.00
N ASP A 63 -20.52 -26.32 -9.93
CA ASP A 63 -20.40 -27.68 -10.46
C ASP A 63 -21.47 -28.59 -9.86
N LEU A 64 -21.77 -28.40 -8.57
CA LEU A 64 -22.79 -29.13 -7.82
C LEU A 64 -24.26 -28.77 -8.16
N GLY A 65 -24.49 -27.77 -9.01
CA GLY A 65 -25.84 -27.35 -9.42
C GLY A 65 -26.60 -26.51 -8.38
N VAL A 66 -25.91 -25.97 -7.36
CA VAL A 66 -26.55 -25.19 -6.29
C VAL A 66 -27.16 -23.90 -6.87
N SER A 67 -28.44 -23.64 -6.56
CA SER A 67 -29.13 -22.42 -7.00
C SER A 67 -28.44 -21.14 -6.51
N GLN A 68 -28.52 -20.07 -7.31
CA GLN A 68 -27.85 -18.80 -7.05
C GLN A 68 -28.20 -18.19 -5.67
N ASP A 69 -29.48 -18.26 -5.27
CA ASP A 69 -29.98 -17.67 -4.03
C ASP A 69 -29.41 -18.36 -2.77
N LYS A 70 -29.19 -19.67 -2.84
CA LYS A 70 -28.61 -20.47 -1.73
C LYS A 70 -27.09 -20.45 -1.73
N TYR A 71 -26.49 -20.30 -2.90
CA TYR A 71 -25.07 -20.04 -3.04
C TYR A 71 -24.64 -18.76 -2.33
N ASP A 72 -25.43 -17.68 -2.41
CA ASP A 72 -25.11 -16.43 -1.70
C ASP A 72 -25.12 -16.64 -0.18
N HIS A 73 -26.08 -17.41 0.34
CA HIS A 73 -26.10 -17.84 1.75
C HIS A 73 -24.87 -18.68 2.14
N LEU A 74 -24.45 -19.61 1.28
CA LEU A 74 -23.23 -20.40 1.53
C LEU A 74 -21.98 -19.53 1.53
N LEU A 75 -21.86 -18.58 0.61
CA LEU A 75 -20.73 -17.67 0.53
C LEU A 75 -20.64 -16.74 1.74
N GLU A 76 -21.77 -16.19 2.19
CA GLU A 76 -21.82 -15.38 3.41
C GLU A 76 -21.30 -16.17 4.62
N ASN A 77 -21.56 -17.47 4.64
CA ASN A 77 -21.13 -18.38 5.71
C ASN A 77 -19.81 -19.11 5.40
N ALA A 78 -19.21 -18.93 4.22
CA ALA A 78 -18.03 -19.70 3.79
C ALA A 78 -16.81 -19.40 4.67
N PHE A 79 -16.74 -18.19 5.23
CA PHE A 79 -15.72 -17.76 6.20
C PHE A 79 -16.15 -17.92 7.66
N SER A 80 -17.36 -18.43 7.92
CA SER A 80 -17.87 -18.70 9.27
C SER A 80 -17.54 -20.12 9.73
N ASN A 81 -17.52 -20.36 11.05
CA ASN A 81 -17.37 -21.69 11.63
C ASN A 81 -18.68 -22.47 11.76
N LYS A 82 -19.73 -22.06 11.03
CA LYS A 82 -21.01 -22.79 11.09
C LYS A 82 -20.82 -24.21 10.59
N LYS A 83 -21.36 -25.16 11.36
CA LYS A 83 -21.40 -26.59 11.03
C LYS A 83 -22.70 -27.00 10.34
N GLN A 84 -23.69 -26.11 10.32
CA GLN A 84 -24.98 -26.33 9.68
C GLN A 84 -25.16 -25.30 8.58
N TYR A 85 -25.32 -25.77 7.35
CA TYR A 85 -25.45 -24.94 6.15
C TYR A 85 -26.91 -24.84 5.67
N GLY A 86 -27.78 -25.75 6.14
CA GLY A 86 -29.22 -25.70 5.88
C GLY A 86 -29.59 -26.05 4.45
N ILE A 87 -28.83 -26.97 3.83
CA ILE A 87 -29.03 -27.42 2.44
C ILE A 87 -29.50 -28.87 2.46
N GLU A 88 -30.51 -29.18 1.64
CA GLU A 88 -31.00 -30.53 1.48
C GLU A 88 -30.27 -31.29 0.36
N HIS A 89 -30.26 -32.63 0.45
CA HIS A 89 -29.62 -33.48 -0.55
C HIS A 89 -30.23 -33.33 -1.95
N SER A 90 -31.54 -33.09 -2.02
CA SER A 90 -32.33 -32.89 -3.25
C SER A 90 -31.84 -31.72 -4.12
N GLU A 91 -30.95 -30.88 -3.57
CA GLU A 91 -30.43 -29.68 -4.22
C GLU A 91 -29.10 -29.90 -4.93
N PHE A 92 -28.50 -31.08 -4.79
CA PHE A 92 -27.28 -31.46 -5.49
C PHE A 92 -27.60 -32.31 -6.70
N ASP A 93 -26.94 -32.01 -7.82
CA ASP A 93 -26.83 -33.00 -8.89
C ASP A 93 -25.97 -34.18 -8.36
N THR A 94 -26.58 -35.37 -8.28
CA THR A 94 -25.94 -36.58 -7.77
C THR A 94 -24.71 -36.98 -8.59
N GLU A 95 -24.74 -36.76 -9.91
CA GLU A 95 -23.61 -37.09 -10.78
C GLU A 95 -22.46 -36.09 -10.58
N ALA A 96 -22.79 -34.80 -10.47
CA ALA A 96 -21.81 -33.78 -10.13
C ALA A 96 -21.20 -33.97 -8.74
N LEU A 97 -22.01 -34.38 -7.76
CA LEU A 97 -21.56 -34.64 -6.40
C LEU A 97 -20.55 -35.78 -6.34
N THR A 98 -20.80 -36.88 -7.05
CA THR A 98 -19.82 -37.98 -7.17
C THR A 98 -18.52 -37.50 -7.83
N LYS A 99 -18.60 -36.66 -8.88
CA LYS A 99 -17.42 -36.11 -9.54
C LYS A 99 -16.58 -35.23 -8.60
N VAL A 100 -17.22 -34.31 -7.88
CA VAL A 100 -16.54 -33.42 -6.91
C VAL A 100 -15.95 -34.24 -5.77
N ALA A 101 -16.67 -35.26 -5.28
CA ALA A 101 -16.16 -36.16 -4.24
C ALA A 101 -14.87 -36.87 -4.68
N ASN A 102 -14.84 -37.45 -5.88
CA ASN A 102 -13.64 -38.10 -6.42
C ASN A 102 -12.46 -37.13 -6.53
N GLU A 103 -12.68 -35.91 -7.02
CA GLU A 103 -11.63 -34.90 -7.13
C GLU A 103 -11.03 -34.51 -5.77
N VAL A 104 -11.89 -34.31 -4.77
CA VAL A 104 -11.45 -33.99 -3.40
C VAL A 104 -10.64 -35.14 -2.80
N LEU A 105 -11.11 -36.38 -2.96
CA LEU A 105 -10.42 -37.58 -2.47
C LEU A 105 -9.03 -37.73 -3.12
N GLU A 106 -8.94 -37.60 -4.45
CA GLU A 106 -7.65 -37.65 -5.16
C GLU A 106 -6.66 -36.59 -4.65
N PHE A 107 -7.15 -35.38 -4.37
CA PHE A 107 -6.31 -34.32 -3.83
C PHE A 107 -5.79 -34.67 -2.43
N GLN A 108 -6.65 -35.21 -1.55
CA GLN A 108 -6.27 -35.63 -0.20
C GLN A 108 -5.25 -36.78 -0.23
N GLU A 109 -5.45 -37.78 -1.09
CA GLU A 109 -4.52 -38.90 -1.26
C GLU A 109 -3.14 -38.44 -1.76
N LYS A 110 -3.10 -37.57 -2.78
CA LYS A 110 -1.84 -36.95 -3.25
C LYS A 110 -1.17 -36.14 -2.14
N GLY A 111 -1.96 -35.50 -1.27
CA GLY A 111 -1.48 -34.77 -0.09
C GLY A 111 -0.76 -35.68 0.91
N ILE A 112 -1.35 -36.83 1.25
CA ILE A 112 -0.74 -37.80 2.18
C ILE A 112 0.59 -38.33 1.64
N LEU A 113 0.60 -38.74 0.36
CA LEU A 113 1.81 -39.28 -0.29
C LEU A 113 2.94 -38.25 -0.37
N ALA A 114 2.62 -36.96 -0.38
CA ALA A 114 3.62 -35.89 -0.37
C ALA A 114 4.15 -35.55 1.03
N GLN A 115 3.45 -35.95 2.10
CA GLN A 115 3.79 -35.59 3.49
C GLN A 115 4.69 -36.61 4.18
N THR A 116 4.57 -37.89 3.87
CA THR A 116 5.32 -38.96 4.52
C THR A 116 5.60 -40.10 3.54
N ASN A 117 6.75 -40.75 3.71
CA ASN A 117 7.11 -41.97 2.97
C ASN A 117 6.92 -43.23 3.83
N ASN A 118 6.38 -43.09 5.06
CA ASN A 118 6.16 -44.22 5.97
C ASN A 118 4.89 -44.98 5.58
N GLU A 119 5.03 -46.21 5.11
CA GLU A 119 3.91 -47.03 4.65
C GLU A 119 2.81 -47.25 5.70
N ASP A 120 3.17 -47.39 6.98
CA ASP A 120 2.18 -47.62 8.04
C ASP A 120 1.41 -46.34 8.37
N GLU A 121 2.06 -45.18 8.26
CA GLU A 121 1.43 -43.87 8.43
C GLU A 121 0.51 -43.54 7.24
N ILE A 122 0.97 -43.83 6.02
CA ILE A 122 0.15 -43.74 4.80
C ILE A 122 -1.10 -44.61 4.96
N LYS A 123 -0.95 -45.90 5.31
CA LYS A 123 -2.09 -46.81 5.52
C LYS A 123 -3.09 -46.27 6.54
N ARG A 124 -2.62 -45.72 7.66
CA ARG A 124 -3.49 -45.12 8.69
C ARG A 124 -4.24 -43.91 8.17
N LEU A 125 -3.55 -42.98 7.50
CA LEU A 125 -4.15 -41.75 6.97
C LEU A 125 -5.13 -42.04 5.83
N THR A 126 -4.79 -42.96 4.92
CA THR A 126 -5.68 -43.41 3.84
C THR A 126 -6.91 -44.14 4.39
N SER A 127 -6.77 -44.95 5.44
CA SER A 127 -7.92 -45.60 6.10
C SER A 127 -8.90 -44.58 6.70
N ASN A 128 -8.41 -43.44 7.19
CA ASN A 128 -9.28 -42.36 7.70
C ASN A 128 -10.07 -41.70 6.57
N ILE A 129 -9.46 -41.50 5.40
CA ILE A 129 -10.15 -41.00 4.20
C ILE A 129 -11.24 -41.99 3.77
N GLN A 130 -10.90 -43.27 3.67
CA GLN A 130 -11.82 -44.33 3.20
C GLN A 130 -13.08 -44.48 4.06
N ASN A 131 -13.03 -44.09 5.34
CA ASN A 131 -14.18 -44.10 6.23
C ASN A 131 -15.05 -42.83 6.14
N GLY A 132 -14.63 -41.83 5.36
CA GLY A 132 -15.27 -40.53 5.20
C GLY A 132 -16.58 -40.56 4.40
N VAL A 133 -17.34 -39.46 4.47
CA VAL A 133 -18.62 -39.35 3.75
C VAL A 133 -18.39 -39.23 2.25
N LEU A 134 -17.35 -38.54 1.80
CA LEU A 134 -17.03 -38.43 0.37
C LEU A 134 -16.73 -39.78 -0.28
N THR A 135 -16.04 -40.71 0.41
CA THR A 135 -15.81 -42.07 -0.12
C THR A 135 -17.12 -42.85 -0.27
N LYS A 136 -18.02 -42.76 0.71
CA LYS A 136 -19.35 -43.38 0.59
C LYS A 136 -20.14 -42.82 -0.59
N VAL A 137 -20.02 -41.52 -0.86
CA VAL A 137 -20.66 -40.85 -2.00
C VAL A 137 -20.02 -41.25 -3.33
N ALA A 138 -18.69 -41.42 -3.37
CA ALA A 138 -17.96 -41.90 -4.53
C ALA A 138 -18.33 -43.36 -4.89
N ASP A 139 -18.46 -44.22 -3.88
CA ASP A 139 -18.69 -45.67 -4.04
C ASP A 139 -20.16 -46.02 -4.37
N ARG A 140 -21.14 -45.27 -3.86
CA ARG A 140 -22.58 -45.62 -3.91
C ARG A 140 -23.32 -45.30 -5.22
N GLN A 141 -22.64 -45.36 -6.38
CA GLN A 141 -23.19 -45.08 -7.72
C GLN A 141 -24.73 -44.99 -7.83
N LYS A 142 -25.26 -43.76 -7.82
CA LYS A 142 -26.63 -43.33 -8.20
C LYS A 142 -27.82 -43.63 -7.27
N GLN A 143 -27.68 -44.31 -6.13
CA GLN A 143 -28.83 -44.49 -5.19
C GLN A 143 -28.54 -43.84 -3.84
N LEU A 144 -28.98 -42.60 -3.65
CA LEU A 144 -28.71 -41.83 -2.43
C LEU A 144 -29.97 -41.24 -1.80
N LEU A 145 -30.21 -41.65 -0.55
CA LEU A 145 -30.81 -40.82 0.48
C LEU A 145 -29.64 -40.34 1.36
N ILE A 146 -28.99 -39.23 0.99
CA ILE A 146 -28.02 -38.56 1.88
C ILE A 146 -28.82 -37.83 2.95
N THR A 147 -28.41 -37.99 4.21
CA THR A 147 -28.99 -37.24 5.32
C THR A 147 -28.53 -35.78 5.31
N SER A 148 -29.30 -34.86 5.89
CA SER A 148 -28.88 -33.45 6.00
C SER A 148 -27.55 -33.27 6.74
N GLN A 149 -27.24 -34.16 7.69
CA GLN A 149 -25.96 -34.15 8.40
C GLN A 149 -24.78 -34.53 7.47
N GLU A 150 -24.95 -35.55 6.63
CA GLU A 150 -23.93 -35.94 5.66
C GLU A 150 -23.72 -34.84 4.60
N VAL A 151 -24.76 -34.09 4.22
CA VAL A 151 -24.63 -32.90 3.36
C VAL A 151 -23.73 -31.83 4.00
N ASP A 152 -23.95 -31.52 5.28
CA ASP A 152 -23.14 -30.55 6.00
C ASP A 152 -21.66 -31.00 6.11
N GLU A 153 -21.42 -32.30 6.29
CA GLU A 153 -20.08 -32.90 6.30
C GLU A 153 -19.39 -32.78 4.94
N ILE A 154 -20.10 -33.06 3.84
CA ILE A 154 -19.62 -32.89 2.45
C ILE A 154 -19.21 -31.44 2.19
N ILE A 155 -20.06 -30.47 2.52
CA ILE A 155 -19.76 -29.04 2.34
C ILE A 155 -18.52 -28.66 3.17
N GLY A 156 -18.40 -29.21 4.38
CA GLY A 156 -17.22 -29.05 5.23
C GLY A 156 -15.93 -29.57 4.59
N GLU A 157 -15.97 -30.74 3.96
CA GLU A 157 -14.83 -31.33 3.25
C GLU A 157 -14.46 -30.53 1.99
N ILE A 158 -15.43 -30.08 1.19
CA ILE A 158 -15.19 -29.20 0.03
C ILE A 158 -14.56 -27.89 0.48
N LYS A 159 -15.05 -27.30 1.57
CA LYS A 159 -14.47 -26.09 2.15
C LYS A 159 -13.03 -26.31 2.58
N ARG A 160 -12.70 -27.45 3.19
CA ARG A 160 -11.31 -27.81 3.53
C ARG A 160 -10.44 -27.94 2.28
N TYR A 161 -10.94 -28.64 1.26
CA TYR A 161 -10.27 -28.76 -0.03
C TYR A 161 -9.96 -27.39 -0.66
N CYS A 162 -10.95 -26.49 -0.73
CA CYS A 162 -10.74 -25.14 -1.29
C CYS A 162 -9.75 -24.32 -0.45
N LYS A 163 -9.74 -24.49 0.88
CA LYS A 163 -8.76 -23.87 1.78
C LYS A 163 -7.34 -24.36 1.48
N ASP A 164 -7.15 -25.67 1.41
CA ASP A 164 -5.84 -26.27 1.18
C ASP A 164 -5.27 -25.94 -0.21
N THR A 165 -6.12 -25.94 -1.23
CA THR A 165 -5.75 -25.51 -2.58
C THR A 165 -5.31 -24.04 -2.61
N ALA A 166 -6.09 -23.14 -1.98
CA ALA A 166 -5.73 -21.72 -1.91
C ALA A 166 -4.40 -21.50 -1.16
N ILE A 167 -4.14 -22.25 -0.09
CA ILE A 167 -2.88 -22.19 0.66
C ILE A 167 -1.73 -22.71 -0.21
N LYS A 168 -1.90 -23.87 -0.87
CA LYS A 168 -0.88 -24.48 -1.75
C LYS A 168 -0.43 -23.50 -2.83
N ASP A 169 -1.36 -22.81 -3.48
CA ASP A 169 -1.07 -21.79 -4.49
C ASP A 169 -0.33 -20.57 -3.92
N TYR A 170 -0.49 -20.30 -2.62
CA TYR A 170 0.18 -19.20 -1.94
C TYR A 170 1.56 -19.57 -1.36
N LEU A 171 1.90 -20.86 -1.23
CA LEU A 171 3.16 -21.29 -0.58
C LEU A 171 4.42 -20.79 -1.29
N ASP A 172 4.35 -20.54 -2.59
CA ASP A 172 5.46 -20.03 -3.38
C ASP A 172 5.86 -18.60 -3.02
N PHE A 173 7.09 -18.23 -3.38
CA PHE A 173 7.64 -16.89 -3.17
C PHE A 173 6.76 -15.79 -3.78
N LYS A 174 6.45 -14.77 -2.97
CA LYS A 174 5.72 -13.57 -3.38
C LYS A 174 6.67 -12.39 -3.50
N THR A 175 6.36 -11.44 -4.37
CA THR A 175 7.22 -10.28 -4.64
C THR A 175 6.46 -8.96 -4.50
N VAL A 176 7.05 -8.02 -3.77
CA VAL A 176 6.48 -6.68 -3.51
C VAL A 176 7.52 -5.58 -3.68
N ASP A 177 7.07 -4.38 -4.03
CA ASP A 177 7.93 -3.20 -4.08
C ASP A 177 8.34 -2.80 -2.65
N PHE A 178 9.61 -3.06 -2.33
CA PHE A 178 10.17 -2.75 -1.01
C PHE A 178 10.33 -1.24 -0.80
N THR A 179 10.59 -0.48 -1.87
CA THR A 179 10.71 0.98 -1.75
C THR A 179 9.35 1.58 -1.38
N ALA A 180 8.28 1.13 -2.05
CA ALA A 180 6.91 1.52 -1.71
C ALA A 180 6.57 1.20 -0.25
N LEU A 181 6.85 -0.06 0.16
CA LEU A 181 6.56 -0.53 1.50
C LEU A 181 7.29 0.34 2.53
N ALA A 182 8.59 0.58 2.36
CA ALA A 182 9.38 1.38 3.29
C ALA A 182 8.86 2.82 3.43
N ASN A 183 8.46 3.44 2.31
CA ASN A 183 7.88 4.79 2.33
C ASN A 183 6.51 4.79 3.01
N SER A 184 5.65 3.80 2.73
CA SER A 184 4.30 3.68 3.31
C SER A 184 4.30 3.50 4.83
N ILE A 185 5.42 3.11 5.43
CA ILE A 185 5.58 3.00 6.89
C ILE A 185 6.56 4.04 7.45
N ASN A 186 6.89 5.06 6.64
CA ASN A 186 7.78 6.17 6.96
C ASN A 186 9.11 5.72 7.61
N THR A 187 9.75 4.67 7.06
CA THR A 187 10.97 4.08 7.64
C THR A 187 12.13 4.09 6.64
N ASN A 188 13.35 4.27 7.15
CA ASN A 188 14.58 4.18 6.35
C ASN A 188 14.72 2.78 5.71
N SER A 189 14.72 2.73 4.38
CA SER A 189 14.74 1.47 3.60
C SER A 189 15.99 0.61 3.87
N THR A 190 17.16 1.21 4.08
CA THR A 190 18.40 0.47 4.38
C THR A 190 18.32 -0.22 5.75
N MET A 191 17.83 0.49 6.76
CA MET A 191 17.64 -0.06 8.11
C MET A 191 16.55 -1.13 8.11
N LEU A 192 15.41 -0.85 7.47
CA LEU A 192 14.30 -1.79 7.36
C LEU A 192 14.72 -3.09 6.65
N LYS A 193 15.51 -2.99 5.57
CA LYS A 193 16.05 -4.16 4.86
C LYS A 193 16.89 -5.03 5.78
N LYS A 194 17.74 -4.45 6.62
CA LYS A 194 18.53 -5.19 7.62
C LYS A 194 17.63 -5.84 8.66
N ASP A 195 16.64 -5.11 9.15
CA ASP A 195 15.76 -5.59 10.22
C ASP A 195 14.80 -6.70 9.73
N ILE A 196 14.26 -6.62 8.50
CA ILE A 196 13.47 -7.70 7.87
C ILE A 196 14.33 -8.97 7.68
N LYS A 197 15.59 -8.84 7.29
CA LYS A 197 16.51 -10.00 7.20
C LYS A 197 16.71 -10.69 8.55
N ASN A 198 16.76 -9.93 9.65
CA ASN A 198 16.83 -10.49 10.99
C ASN A 198 15.49 -11.12 11.39
N ALA A 199 14.37 -10.53 10.97
CA ALA A 199 13.04 -11.04 11.26
C ALA A 199 12.80 -12.42 10.65
N ALA A 200 13.31 -12.67 9.43
CA ALA A 200 13.25 -13.98 8.79
C ALA A 200 14.05 -15.07 9.54
N LYS A 201 14.97 -14.69 10.44
CA LYS A 201 15.75 -15.60 11.31
C LYS A 201 15.17 -15.72 12.72
N THR A 202 13.96 -15.21 12.94
CA THR A 202 13.35 -15.14 14.26
C THR A 202 12.25 -16.19 14.35
N VAL A 203 12.42 -17.14 15.28
CA VAL A 203 11.47 -18.22 15.55
C VAL A 203 10.61 -17.85 16.75
N LEU A 204 9.30 -17.98 16.59
CA LEU A 204 8.30 -17.62 17.58
C LEU A 204 7.47 -18.84 17.97
N GLU A 205 7.21 -18.98 19.27
CA GLU A 205 6.23 -19.90 19.82
C GLU A 205 4.93 -19.13 20.04
N PHE A 206 3.94 -19.36 19.18
CA PHE A 206 2.63 -18.70 19.19
C PHE A 206 1.69 -19.33 20.20
N ASN A 207 0.52 -18.70 20.39
CA ASN A 207 -0.47 -19.03 21.40
C ASN A 207 0.10 -19.04 22.83
N TYR A 208 1.11 -18.21 23.07
CA TYR A 208 1.85 -18.23 24.33
C TYR A 208 0.98 -17.82 25.54
N ILE A 209 0.10 -16.84 25.34
CA ILE A 209 -0.89 -16.42 26.33
C ILE A 209 -2.23 -17.04 25.92
N ASN A 210 -2.41 -18.33 26.23
CA ASN A 210 -3.59 -19.09 25.83
C ASN A 210 -4.80 -18.89 26.78
N LYS A 211 -5.26 -17.64 26.98
CA LYS A 211 -6.41 -17.35 27.88
C LYS A 211 -7.77 -17.75 27.28
N LYS A 212 -7.77 -18.21 26.03
CA LYS A 212 -8.95 -18.68 25.28
C LYS A 212 -8.99 -20.21 25.17
N ASN A 213 -8.01 -20.92 25.73
CA ASN A 213 -7.90 -22.39 25.68
C ASN A 213 -8.00 -22.94 24.24
N LEU A 214 -7.32 -22.29 23.31
CA LEU A 214 -7.22 -22.74 21.92
C LEU A 214 -6.32 -23.97 21.87
N ASP A 215 -6.77 -25.00 21.18
CA ASP A 215 -6.02 -26.24 20.91
C ASP A 215 -5.13 -26.06 19.66
N VAL A 216 -4.22 -25.10 19.75
CA VAL A 216 -3.33 -24.73 18.64
C VAL A 216 -1.94 -24.44 19.21
N GLU A 217 -0.96 -25.22 18.78
CA GLU A 217 0.44 -25.03 19.11
C GLU A 217 1.23 -24.80 17.83
N VAL A 218 1.88 -23.64 17.71
CA VAL A 218 2.64 -23.29 16.51
C VAL A 218 3.98 -22.72 16.91
N VAL A 219 5.06 -23.33 16.43
CA VAL A 219 6.41 -22.78 16.49
C VAL A 219 6.86 -22.51 15.07
N SER A 220 6.97 -21.25 14.67
CA SER A 220 7.28 -20.87 13.30
C SER A 220 7.83 -19.44 13.20
N ASN A 221 8.26 -19.06 12.02
CA ASN A 221 8.63 -17.68 11.67
C ASN A 221 7.39 -16.99 11.09
N LEU A 222 7.31 -15.65 11.16
CA LEU A 222 6.28 -14.94 10.36
C LEU A 222 6.67 -14.84 8.88
N LEU A 223 7.98 -14.89 8.60
CA LEU A 223 8.56 -14.90 7.26
C LEU A 223 9.57 -16.06 7.18
N ALA A 224 9.29 -17.06 6.35
CA ALA A 224 10.14 -18.24 6.17
C ALA A 224 11.46 -17.87 5.50
N SER A 225 11.38 -17.00 4.49
CA SER A 225 12.51 -16.61 3.67
C SER A 225 12.30 -15.23 3.09
N VAL A 226 13.39 -14.47 2.94
CA VAL A 226 13.39 -13.15 2.33
C VAL A 226 14.61 -12.96 1.43
N ARG A 227 14.40 -12.35 0.26
CA ARG A 227 15.45 -11.97 -0.70
C ARG A 227 15.14 -10.58 -1.23
N PHE A 228 16.18 -9.78 -1.39
CA PHE A 228 16.05 -8.44 -1.96
C PHE A 228 16.77 -8.38 -3.29
N THR A 229 16.06 -8.00 -4.35
CA THR A 229 16.65 -7.78 -5.68
C THR A 229 16.54 -6.30 -6.04
N HIS A 230 17.60 -5.73 -6.60
CA HIS A 230 17.61 -4.33 -6.99
C HIS A 230 17.45 -4.22 -8.50
N ASP A 231 16.40 -3.53 -8.93
CA ASP A 231 16.19 -3.19 -10.32
C ASP A 231 16.90 -1.86 -10.63
N LYS A 232 18.06 -1.96 -11.28
CA LYS A 232 18.89 -0.81 -11.66
C LYS A 232 18.18 0.11 -12.68
N LYS A 233 17.26 -0.40 -13.50
CA LYS A 233 16.58 0.38 -14.54
C LYS A 233 15.57 1.35 -13.93
N ASN A 234 14.78 0.86 -12.97
CA ASN A 234 13.72 1.63 -12.32
C ASN A 234 14.14 2.23 -10.97
N ASN A 235 15.39 2.03 -10.55
CA ASN A 235 15.94 2.42 -9.26
C ASN A 235 15.06 1.96 -8.08
N MET A 236 14.66 0.69 -8.12
CA MET A 236 13.70 0.12 -7.18
C MET A 236 14.26 -1.14 -6.53
N THR A 237 13.78 -1.44 -5.33
CA THR A 237 14.14 -2.69 -4.66
C THR A 237 12.89 -3.54 -4.53
N TRP A 238 12.99 -4.79 -4.95
CA TRP A 238 11.95 -5.80 -4.74
C TRP A 238 12.28 -6.59 -3.48
N LEU A 239 11.27 -6.82 -2.65
CA LEU A 239 11.27 -7.81 -1.59
C LEU A 239 10.57 -9.06 -2.11
N VAL A 240 11.32 -10.14 -2.22
CA VAL A 240 10.80 -11.48 -2.43
C VAL A 240 10.70 -12.15 -1.06
N TYR A 241 9.54 -12.68 -0.69
CA TYR A 241 9.30 -13.27 0.62
C TYR A 241 8.46 -14.54 0.52
N GLN A 242 8.48 -15.33 1.59
CA GLN A 242 7.62 -16.49 1.76
C GLN A 242 7.06 -16.49 3.18
N ILE A 243 5.77 -16.79 3.32
CA ILE A 243 5.10 -16.97 4.61
C ILE A 243 4.94 -18.48 4.85
N PRO A 244 5.30 -19.02 6.02
CA PRO A 244 5.14 -20.45 6.30
C PRO A 244 3.69 -20.92 6.24
N ARG A 245 3.50 -22.21 5.93
CA ARG A 245 2.19 -22.85 5.83
C ARG A 245 1.38 -22.67 7.11
N GLU A 246 2.02 -22.85 8.26
CA GLU A 246 1.39 -22.78 9.60
C GLU A 246 0.77 -21.40 9.87
N ILE A 247 1.39 -20.35 9.33
CA ILE A 247 0.86 -18.98 9.44
C ILE A 247 -0.31 -18.78 8.46
N LEU A 248 -0.19 -19.25 7.21
CA LEU A 248 -1.24 -19.12 6.19
C LEU A 248 -2.54 -19.84 6.59
N GLU A 249 -2.42 -21.02 7.21
CA GLU A 249 -3.56 -21.81 7.71
C GLU A 249 -4.40 -21.06 8.75
N LEU A 250 -3.74 -20.20 9.53
CA LEU A 250 -4.34 -19.33 10.54
C LEU A 250 -4.76 -17.96 10.00
N LEU A 251 -4.51 -17.64 8.72
CA LEU A 251 -4.93 -16.38 8.11
C LEU A 251 -6.23 -16.50 7.29
N LEU A 252 -6.43 -17.60 6.54
CA LEU A 252 -7.49 -17.65 5.53
C LEU A 252 -8.90 -17.62 6.17
N ILE A 253 -9.19 -18.59 7.04
CA ILE A 253 -10.48 -18.76 7.74
C ILE A 253 -10.17 -19.00 9.21
N PRO A 254 -9.85 -17.95 9.98
CA PRO A 254 -9.52 -18.08 11.39
C PRO A 254 -10.78 -18.31 12.21
N GLU A 255 -10.78 -19.37 13.01
CA GLU A 255 -11.91 -19.75 13.86
C GLU A 255 -12.24 -18.70 14.92
N VAL A 256 -11.19 -18.24 15.60
CA VAL A 256 -11.24 -17.16 16.58
C VAL A 256 -10.21 -16.13 16.14
N TYR A 257 -10.65 -14.89 15.92
CA TYR A 257 -9.79 -13.87 15.33
C TYR A 257 -9.92 -12.50 15.98
N VAL A 258 -8.90 -11.69 15.72
CA VAL A 258 -8.78 -10.28 16.08
C VAL A 258 -8.80 -9.45 14.81
N PRO A 259 -9.79 -8.55 14.64
CA PRO A 259 -9.77 -7.58 13.56
C PRO A 259 -8.78 -6.47 13.92
N LEU A 260 -7.63 -6.45 13.24
CA LEU A 260 -6.62 -5.41 13.37
C LEU A 260 -6.76 -4.41 12.22
N GLU A 261 -7.02 -3.15 12.56
CA GLU A 261 -7.27 -2.08 11.59
C GLU A 261 -5.94 -1.55 11.06
N GLY A 262 -5.77 -1.55 9.73
CA GLY A 262 -4.52 -1.13 9.08
C GLY A 262 -4.17 0.34 9.33
N VAL A 263 -5.19 1.19 9.44
CA VAL A 263 -5.07 2.60 9.82
C VAL A 263 -4.44 2.75 11.20
N VAL A 264 -4.96 2.04 12.20
CA VAL A 264 -4.42 2.05 13.56
C VAL A 264 -2.97 1.57 13.54
N VAL A 265 -2.70 0.44 12.89
CA VAL A 265 -1.33 -0.11 12.81
C VAL A 265 -0.37 0.86 12.11
N HIS A 266 -0.83 1.61 11.12
CA HIS A 266 -0.03 2.63 10.44
C HIS A 266 0.38 3.77 11.38
N GLU A 267 -0.52 4.25 12.24
CA GLU A 267 -0.27 5.37 13.14
C GLU A 267 0.60 5.01 14.35
N LEU A 268 0.60 3.74 14.77
CA LEU A 268 1.38 3.29 15.92
C LEU A 268 2.90 3.41 15.70
N THR A 269 3.62 3.98 16.65
CA THR A 269 5.07 4.24 16.57
C THR A 269 5.86 3.58 17.70
N GLY A 270 5.24 3.37 18.87
CA GLY A 270 5.90 2.81 20.03
C GLY A 270 6.30 1.34 19.85
N THR A 271 7.47 1.00 20.42
CA THR A 271 8.13 -0.31 20.27
C THR A 271 7.27 -1.51 20.65
N TYR A 272 6.32 -1.34 21.57
CA TYR A 272 5.48 -2.42 22.10
C TYR A 272 4.00 -2.26 21.74
N THR A 273 3.66 -1.21 20.99
CA THR A 273 2.29 -0.71 20.93
C THR A 273 1.41 -1.52 20.00
N ILE A 274 1.92 -2.03 18.88
CA ILE A 274 1.15 -2.95 18.01
C ILE A 274 0.78 -4.23 18.77
N ARG A 275 1.69 -4.78 19.57
CA ARG A 275 1.39 -5.94 20.42
C ARG A 275 0.35 -5.65 21.48
N MET A 276 0.49 -4.52 22.17
CA MET A 276 -0.48 -4.13 23.20
C MET A 276 -1.86 -3.94 22.56
N TYR A 277 -1.92 -3.26 21.42
CA TYR A 277 -3.15 -3.12 20.63
C TYR A 277 -3.75 -4.50 20.27
N GLY A 278 -2.94 -5.42 19.74
CA GLY A 278 -3.40 -6.76 19.39
C GLY A 278 -3.94 -7.55 20.59
N LEU A 279 -3.23 -7.54 21.72
CA LEU A 279 -3.66 -8.20 22.96
C LEU A 279 -4.99 -7.61 23.47
N LEU A 280 -5.08 -6.27 23.56
CA LEU A 280 -6.27 -5.61 24.08
C LEU A 280 -7.47 -5.79 23.16
N LYS A 281 -7.27 -5.71 21.84
CA LYS A 281 -8.31 -5.97 20.84
C LYS A 281 -8.80 -7.42 20.90
N ASP A 282 -7.92 -8.39 21.13
CA ASP A 282 -8.27 -9.82 21.28
C ASP A 282 -9.21 -10.08 22.47
N HIS A 283 -9.04 -9.31 23.54
CA HIS A 283 -9.77 -9.43 24.79
C HIS A 283 -10.84 -8.36 25.00
N LEU A 284 -11.07 -7.49 24.02
CA LEU A 284 -12.03 -6.38 24.12
C LEU A 284 -13.46 -6.88 24.43
N LYS A 285 -13.88 -7.99 23.80
CA LYS A 285 -15.20 -8.60 24.06
C LYS A 285 -15.31 -9.22 25.45
N ARG A 286 -14.20 -9.76 25.99
CA ARG A 286 -14.15 -10.33 27.34
C ARG A 286 -14.12 -9.22 28.40
N GLY A 287 -13.62 -8.04 28.05
CA GLY A 287 -13.49 -6.88 28.94
C GLY A 287 -12.30 -6.97 29.90
N GLU A 288 -11.56 -8.09 29.92
CA GLU A 288 -10.38 -8.25 30.76
C GLU A 288 -9.38 -9.29 30.22
N VAL A 289 -8.11 -9.09 30.56
CA VAL A 289 -7.03 -10.07 30.38
C VAL A 289 -6.01 -9.97 31.51
N GLU A 290 -5.62 -11.11 32.08
CA GLU A 290 -4.64 -11.19 33.15
C GLU A 290 -3.36 -11.88 32.68
N LEU A 291 -2.22 -11.22 32.89
CA LEU A 291 -0.89 -11.74 32.58
C LEU A 291 -0.07 -11.89 33.86
N ASN A 292 0.61 -13.02 34.00
CA ASN A 292 1.66 -13.14 34.99
C ASN A 292 2.94 -12.39 34.53
N LYS A 293 3.87 -12.17 35.48
CA LYS A 293 5.10 -11.42 35.22
C LYS A 293 5.96 -12.06 34.13
N GLU A 294 6.03 -13.38 34.07
CA GLU A 294 6.80 -14.09 33.05
C GLU A 294 6.15 -13.92 31.66
N GLU A 295 4.84 -14.15 31.57
CA GLU A 295 4.03 -13.98 30.35
C GLU A 295 4.27 -12.59 29.76
N MET A 296 4.15 -11.53 30.58
CA MET A 296 4.35 -10.15 30.15
C MET A 296 5.77 -9.89 29.65
N PHE A 297 6.80 -10.33 30.38
CA PHE A 297 8.19 -10.07 30.00
C PHE A 297 8.59 -10.82 28.73
N ASN A 298 8.14 -12.06 28.57
CA ASN A 298 8.44 -12.87 27.40
C ASN A 298 7.68 -12.37 26.17
N PHE A 299 6.36 -12.13 26.29
CA PHE A 299 5.53 -11.68 25.17
C PHE A 299 5.99 -10.31 24.63
N PHE A 300 6.16 -9.33 25.51
CA PHE A 300 6.62 -8.01 25.09
C PHE A 300 8.14 -7.93 24.90
N SER A 301 8.90 -8.98 25.25
CA SER A 301 10.38 -9.00 25.22
C SER A 301 10.99 -7.81 25.99
N LEU A 302 10.49 -7.59 27.21
CA LEU A 302 10.85 -6.42 28.02
C LEU A 302 12.28 -6.52 28.57
N PRO A 303 13.04 -5.41 28.60
CA PRO A 303 14.36 -5.38 29.24
C PRO A 303 14.28 -5.66 30.74
N LYS A 304 15.34 -6.26 31.30
CA LYS A 304 15.45 -6.53 32.75
C LYS A 304 15.23 -5.27 33.62
N SER A 305 15.58 -4.09 33.11
CA SER A 305 15.38 -2.81 33.81
C SER A 305 13.91 -2.48 34.11
N TYR A 306 12.98 -3.09 33.38
CA TYR A 306 11.54 -2.94 33.61
C TYR A 306 11.06 -3.87 34.73
N GLY A 307 11.94 -4.70 35.30
CA GLY A 307 11.66 -5.46 36.53
C GLY A 307 11.31 -4.57 37.72
N ASN A 308 11.78 -3.31 37.69
CA ASN A 308 11.36 -2.27 38.61
C ASN A 308 9.98 -1.72 38.20
N LYS A 309 9.01 -1.78 39.12
CA LYS A 309 7.61 -1.36 38.89
C LYS A 309 7.48 0.08 38.38
N THR A 310 8.26 1.02 38.91
CA THR A 310 8.23 2.42 38.49
C THR A 310 8.68 2.58 37.05
N ASN A 311 9.76 1.88 36.65
CA ASN A 311 10.20 1.87 35.26
C ASN A 311 9.18 1.21 34.33
N LEU A 312 8.59 0.09 34.75
CA LEU A 312 7.54 -0.60 33.99
C LEU A 312 6.36 0.33 33.70
N VAL A 313 5.89 1.05 34.71
CA VAL A 313 4.77 1.99 34.55
C VAL A 313 5.18 3.15 33.64
N LYS A 314 6.27 3.87 34.00
CA LYS A 314 6.65 5.12 33.33
C LYS A 314 7.14 4.93 31.89
N LYS A 315 7.82 3.82 31.59
CA LYS A 315 8.49 3.60 30.29
C LYS A 315 7.75 2.63 29.38
N PHE A 316 6.81 1.85 29.90
CA PHE A 316 6.06 0.87 29.13
C PHE A 316 4.55 1.08 29.26
N LEU A 317 3.95 0.80 30.42
CA LEU A 317 2.48 0.77 30.54
C LEU A 317 1.84 2.10 30.16
N THR A 318 2.25 3.20 30.79
CA THR A 318 1.67 4.53 30.51
C THR A 318 1.84 4.94 29.04
N PRO A 319 3.06 5.05 28.49
CA PRO A 319 3.22 5.52 27.11
C PRO A 319 2.58 4.59 26.08
N THR A 320 2.61 3.27 26.30
CA THR A 320 2.00 2.31 25.37
C THR A 320 0.47 2.37 25.42
N LEU A 321 -0.15 2.43 26.60
CA LEU A 321 -1.60 2.49 26.71
C LEU A 321 -2.18 3.83 26.24
N GLU A 322 -1.50 4.94 26.52
CA GLU A 322 -1.89 6.27 26.01
C GLU A 322 -1.85 6.32 24.48
N GLU A 323 -0.81 5.74 23.87
CA GLU A 323 -0.70 5.66 22.41
C GLU A 323 -1.80 4.77 21.82
N VAL A 324 -2.09 3.60 22.40
CA VAL A 324 -3.20 2.74 21.96
C VAL A 324 -4.55 3.46 22.08
N GLU A 325 -4.81 4.14 23.21
CA GLU A 325 -6.06 4.88 23.39
C GLU A 325 -6.20 6.00 22.36
N LYS A 326 -5.12 6.74 22.09
CA LYS A 326 -5.13 7.83 21.12
C LYS A 326 -5.39 7.36 19.69
N THR A 327 -4.78 6.26 19.25
CA THR A 327 -4.85 5.81 17.84
C THR A 327 -5.99 4.83 17.57
N SER A 328 -6.40 4.03 18.56
CA SER A 328 -7.42 2.99 18.37
C SER A 328 -8.72 3.26 19.13
N GLY A 329 -8.72 4.21 20.06
CA GLY A 329 -9.84 4.50 20.97
C GLY A 329 -10.10 3.43 22.03
N ILE A 330 -9.20 2.45 22.17
CA ILE A 330 -9.26 1.45 23.25
C ILE A 330 -8.65 2.06 24.51
N HIS A 331 -9.51 2.50 25.42
CA HIS A 331 -9.09 2.90 26.76
C HIS A 331 -8.90 1.65 27.62
N THR A 332 -7.80 1.61 28.39
CA THR A 332 -7.50 0.44 29.22
C THR A 332 -7.04 0.87 30.60
N GLN A 333 -7.78 0.44 31.61
CA GLN A 333 -7.32 0.47 33.00
C GLN A 333 -6.52 -0.79 33.31
N TYR A 334 -5.64 -0.73 34.31
CA TYR A 334 -4.90 -1.91 34.76
C TYR A 334 -4.69 -1.95 36.27
N GLU A 335 -4.59 -3.17 36.81
CA GLU A 335 -4.36 -3.44 38.23
C GLU A 335 -3.18 -4.41 38.42
N PHE A 336 -2.34 -4.13 39.42
CA PHE A 336 -1.27 -5.03 39.85
C PHE A 336 -1.77 -5.98 40.94
N ILE A 337 -1.52 -7.28 40.77
CA ILE A 337 -2.00 -8.33 41.67
C ILE A 337 -0.82 -9.18 42.17
N PRO A 338 -0.52 -9.17 43.48
CA PRO A 338 -0.94 -8.21 44.51
C PRO A 338 -0.37 -6.80 44.27
N LYS A 339 -0.98 -5.76 44.87
CA LYS A 339 -0.64 -4.34 44.61
C LYS A 339 0.84 -3.98 44.80
N ASN A 340 1.51 -4.58 45.80
CA ASN A 340 2.89 -4.24 46.18
C ASN A 340 3.92 -5.08 45.41
N ARG A 341 4.05 -6.36 45.78
CA ARG A 341 4.93 -7.33 45.11
C ARG A 341 4.14 -8.09 44.06
N TYR A 342 3.78 -7.37 43.00
CA TYR A 342 2.93 -7.94 41.95
C TYR A 342 3.57 -9.17 41.32
N SER A 343 2.76 -10.21 41.16
CA SER A 343 3.09 -11.39 40.37
C SER A 343 2.33 -11.38 39.04
N ARG A 344 1.22 -10.62 38.99
CA ARG A 344 0.29 -10.56 37.86
C ARG A 344 -0.16 -9.12 37.62
N ILE A 345 -0.58 -8.83 36.39
CA ILE A 345 -1.20 -7.58 35.98
C ILE A 345 -2.47 -7.91 35.22
N LYS A 346 -3.56 -7.22 35.54
CA LYS A 346 -4.86 -7.38 34.88
C LYS A 346 -5.20 -6.11 34.12
N PHE A 347 -5.57 -6.23 32.86
CA PHE A 347 -5.98 -5.13 31.98
C PHE A 347 -7.49 -5.18 31.75
N PHE A 348 -8.12 -4.02 31.65
CA PHE A 348 -9.56 -3.84 31.45
C PHE A 348 -9.81 -2.94 30.22
N PRO A 349 -9.72 -3.48 28.99
CA PRO A 349 -9.92 -2.69 27.77
C PRO A 349 -11.40 -2.40 27.50
N VAL A 350 -11.70 -1.15 27.12
CA VAL A 350 -13.04 -0.67 26.73
C VAL A 350 -12.91 0.28 25.54
N MET A 351 -13.85 0.19 24.58
CA MET A 351 -13.88 1.07 23.40
C MET A 351 -14.54 2.42 23.75
N LYS A 352 -13.88 3.54 23.47
CA LYS A 352 -14.42 4.90 23.70
C LYS A 352 -14.77 5.68 22.41
N SER A 353 -14.07 5.48 21.29
CA SER A 353 -14.33 6.16 20.01
C SER A 353 -13.58 5.51 18.83
N GLN A 354 -14.06 5.64 17.58
CA GLN A 354 -13.31 5.19 16.38
C GLN A 354 -12.43 6.31 15.80
N VAL A 355 -11.21 5.97 15.36
CA VAL A 355 -10.25 6.91 14.76
C VAL A 355 -10.31 6.82 13.23
N LYS A 356 -10.16 7.96 12.53
CA LYS A 356 -10.02 8.05 11.06
C LYS A 356 -8.56 8.37 10.74
N GLY A 357 -7.93 7.60 9.87
CA GLY A 357 -6.56 7.81 9.41
C GLY A 357 -6.29 7.11 8.07
N GLU A 358 -5.08 7.28 7.53
CA GLU A 358 -4.67 6.76 6.22
C GLU A 358 -4.20 5.29 6.27
N GLU A 359 -4.41 4.57 5.16
CA GLU A 359 -4.20 3.11 5.06
C GLU A 359 -2.80 2.72 4.55
N LEU A 360 -2.30 1.57 5.02
CA LEU A 360 -1.08 0.93 4.49
C LEU A 360 -1.31 0.40 3.07
N LYS A 361 -0.46 0.81 2.12
CA LYS A 361 -0.50 0.34 0.72
C LYS A 361 0.68 -0.55 0.38
N VAL A 362 0.40 -1.78 -0.06
CA VAL A 362 1.41 -2.71 -0.62
C VAL A 362 1.13 -2.90 -2.10
N ILE A 363 2.08 -2.53 -2.96
CA ILE A 363 1.87 -2.58 -4.41
C ILE A 363 2.61 -3.79 -5.02
N PRO A 364 1.89 -4.69 -5.73
CA PRO A 364 2.47 -5.80 -6.49
C PRO A 364 3.45 -5.35 -7.57
N LYS A 365 4.34 -6.28 -7.97
CA LYS A 365 5.20 -6.08 -9.13
C LYS A 365 4.43 -5.86 -10.43
N GLU A 366 3.34 -6.60 -10.62
CA GLU A 366 2.51 -6.59 -11.82
C GLU A 366 1.72 -5.28 -11.99
N GLU A 367 1.47 -4.54 -10.91
CA GLU A 367 0.64 -3.33 -10.92
C GLU A 367 1.42 -2.02 -11.15
N ARG A 368 2.76 -2.06 -11.28
CA ARG A 368 3.59 -0.84 -11.19
C ARG A 368 4.60 -0.60 -12.32
N GLU A 369 4.37 -1.15 -13.50
CA GLU A 369 5.21 -0.87 -14.68
C GLU A 369 4.73 0.36 -15.46
N GLU A 370 4.76 1.56 -14.85
CA GLU A 370 4.61 2.82 -15.60
C GLU A 370 5.96 3.56 -15.69
N LYS A 371 6.46 3.76 -16.91
CA LYS A 371 7.68 4.52 -17.18
C LYS A 371 7.34 5.99 -17.49
N LEU A 372 8.24 6.91 -17.18
CA LEU A 372 8.05 8.34 -17.53
C LEU A 372 7.85 8.54 -19.04
N GLU A 373 8.52 7.73 -19.85
CA GLU A 373 8.43 7.75 -21.32
C GLU A 373 7.02 7.42 -21.84
N SER A 374 6.19 6.73 -21.05
CA SER A 374 4.83 6.37 -21.42
C SER A 374 3.76 7.35 -20.92
N ASN A 375 4.10 8.33 -20.05
CA ASN A 375 3.14 9.28 -19.49
C ASN A 375 3.25 10.69 -20.13
N LYS A 376 2.52 10.90 -21.24
CA LYS A 376 2.54 12.15 -22.03
C LYS A 376 2.17 13.39 -21.20
N LYS A 377 1.21 13.29 -20.28
CA LYS A 377 0.73 14.42 -19.47
C LYS A 377 1.78 14.93 -18.49
N VAL A 378 2.51 14.02 -17.82
CA VAL A 378 3.58 14.40 -16.90
C VAL A 378 4.76 15.04 -17.65
N LEU A 379 5.08 14.56 -18.86
CA LEU A 379 6.12 15.14 -19.70
C LEU A 379 5.78 16.58 -20.14
N GLU A 380 4.51 16.84 -20.49
CA GLU A 380 4.03 18.19 -20.79
C GLU A 380 4.14 19.12 -19.59
N GLU A 381 3.78 18.66 -18.40
CA GLU A 381 3.86 19.46 -17.17
C GLU A 381 5.31 19.67 -16.71
N ILE A 382 6.24 18.73 -16.96
CA ILE A 382 7.68 18.95 -16.77
C ILE A 382 8.17 20.08 -17.68
N SER A 383 7.74 20.09 -18.95
CA SER A 383 8.07 21.16 -19.88
C SER A 383 7.55 22.51 -19.39
N LYS A 384 6.32 22.56 -18.85
CA LYS A 384 5.74 23.77 -18.26
C LYS A 384 6.49 24.22 -17.01
N ALA A 385 6.82 23.32 -16.09
CA ALA A 385 7.60 23.64 -14.90
C ALA A 385 8.98 24.22 -15.23
N LYS A 386 9.64 23.68 -16.27
CA LYS A 386 10.92 24.20 -16.79
C LYS A 386 10.83 25.57 -17.47
N LYS A 387 9.63 26.11 -17.73
CA LYS A 387 9.48 27.51 -18.18
C LYS A 387 9.82 28.50 -17.06
N ASN A 388 9.73 28.10 -15.79
CA ASN A 388 10.23 28.90 -14.69
C ASN A 388 11.76 28.86 -14.69
N ILE A 389 12.39 30.03 -14.77
CA ILE A 389 13.86 30.18 -14.92
C ILE A 389 14.62 29.58 -13.74
N TYR A 390 14.10 29.68 -12.52
CA TYR A 390 14.74 29.15 -11.31
C TYR A 390 14.66 27.62 -11.25
N VAL A 391 13.53 27.06 -11.71
CA VAL A 391 13.34 25.60 -11.83
C VAL A 391 14.26 25.04 -12.90
N SER A 392 14.32 25.67 -14.08
CA SER A 392 15.15 25.25 -15.20
C SER A 392 16.65 25.23 -14.86
N LYS A 393 17.14 26.32 -14.24
CA LYS A 393 18.55 26.46 -13.83
C LYS A 393 18.97 25.40 -12.81
N ALA A 394 18.06 25.00 -11.92
CA ALA A 394 18.31 23.99 -10.89
C ALA A 394 17.94 22.57 -11.34
N TRP A 395 17.40 22.39 -12.55
CA TRP A 395 16.95 21.09 -13.04
C TRP A 395 18.14 20.22 -13.45
N ASN A 396 18.20 19.01 -12.89
CA ASN A 396 19.24 18.04 -13.21
C ASN A 396 18.67 16.62 -13.19
N LYS A 397 19.49 15.62 -13.54
CA LYS A 397 19.10 14.21 -13.54
C LYS A 397 18.53 13.72 -12.20
N ARG A 398 18.90 14.34 -11.07
CA ARG A 398 18.34 14.00 -9.75
C ARG A 398 16.91 14.52 -9.59
N ALA A 399 16.59 15.68 -10.17
CA ALA A 399 15.23 16.21 -10.24
C ALA A 399 14.33 15.32 -11.12
N ASP A 400 14.81 14.89 -12.30
CA ASP A 400 14.09 13.93 -13.15
C ASP A 400 13.78 12.64 -12.39
N ASN A 401 14.80 12.04 -11.76
CA ASN A 401 14.62 10.83 -10.94
C ASN A 401 13.63 11.04 -9.79
N LYS A 402 13.57 12.24 -9.20
CA LYS A 402 12.63 12.57 -8.12
C LYS A 402 11.19 12.70 -8.63
N ILE A 403 10.97 13.35 -9.77
CA ILE A 403 9.62 13.43 -10.39
C ILE A 403 9.15 12.03 -10.82
N GLN A 404 10.03 11.24 -11.42
CA GLN A 404 9.71 9.84 -11.75
C GLN A 404 9.39 9.01 -10.50
N LYS A 405 10.11 9.24 -9.41
CA LYS A 405 9.84 8.61 -8.11
C LYS A 405 8.45 9.01 -7.61
N ILE A 406 8.08 10.30 -7.68
CA ILE A 406 6.74 10.79 -7.29
C ILE A 406 5.65 10.18 -8.17
N LEU A 407 5.85 10.14 -9.49
CA LEU A 407 4.90 9.53 -10.42
C LEU A 407 4.62 8.06 -10.08
N ARG A 408 5.66 7.27 -9.81
CA ARG A 408 5.52 5.86 -9.43
C ARG A 408 4.92 5.69 -8.04
N GLU A 409 5.38 6.48 -7.07
CA GLU A 409 5.03 6.29 -5.66
C GLU A 409 3.65 6.84 -5.32
N GLU A 410 3.34 8.03 -5.83
CA GLU A 410 2.15 8.80 -5.45
C GLU A 410 1.10 8.89 -6.55
N GLY A 411 1.44 8.54 -7.79
CA GLY A 411 0.55 8.55 -8.94
C GLY A 411 0.63 9.84 -9.78
N GLU A 412 0.00 9.79 -10.96
CA GLU A 412 0.06 10.87 -11.97
C GLU A 412 -0.44 12.22 -11.47
N GLY A 413 -1.62 12.25 -10.82
CA GLY A 413 -2.25 13.50 -10.38
C GLY A 413 -1.39 14.29 -9.40
N TYR A 414 -0.74 13.60 -8.46
CA TYR A 414 0.12 14.24 -7.48
C TYR A 414 1.46 14.70 -8.08
N ALA A 415 2.02 13.93 -9.03
CA ALA A 415 3.21 14.37 -9.77
C ALA A 415 2.94 15.66 -10.56
N ILE A 416 1.77 15.77 -11.21
CA ILE A 416 1.34 16.98 -11.92
C ILE A 416 1.16 18.16 -10.95
N PHE A 417 0.55 17.93 -9.79
CA PHE A 417 0.40 18.97 -8.77
C PHE A 417 1.76 19.56 -8.34
N ILE A 418 2.72 18.71 -8.00
CA ILE A 418 4.07 19.14 -7.62
C ILE A 418 4.73 19.95 -8.76
N LEU A 419 4.56 19.54 -10.01
CA LEU A 419 5.09 20.27 -11.17
C LEU A 419 4.45 21.66 -11.34
N LYS A 420 3.14 21.78 -11.09
CA LYS A 420 2.43 23.07 -11.10
C LYS A 420 2.88 23.97 -9.95
N GLU A 421 3.09 23.42 -8.76
CA GLU A 421 3.61 24.17 -7.62
C GLU A 421 5.06 24.61 -7.83
N LEU A 422 5.89 23.79 -8.47
CA LEU A 422 7.23 24.22 -8.89
C LEU A 422 7.19 25.40 -9.86
N TYR A 423 6.21 25.42 -10.76
CA TYR A 423 6.03 26.52 -11.69
C TYR A 423 5.60 27.82 -10.97
N LYS A 424 4.62 27.73 -10.05
CA LYS A 424 3.99 28.89 -9.38
C LYS A 424 4.74 29.39 -8.14
N GLY A 425 5.21 28.49 -7.29
CA GLY A 425 5.71 28.81 -5.94
C GLY A 425 7.16 29.33 -5.90
N LEU A 426 7.86 29.32 -7.02
CA LEU A 426 9.28 29.62 -7.10
C LEU A 426 9.53 31.03 -7.67
N ALA A 427 9.58 32.02 -6.77
CA ALA A 427 9.77 33.44 -7.09
C ALA A 427 11.23 33.93 -6.94
N GLY A 428 12.16 33.07 -6.56
CA GLY A 428 13.57 33.43 -6.34
C GLY A 428 14.53 32.25 -6.45
N GLU A 429 15.83 32.53 -6.41
CA GLU A 429 16.86 31.51 -6.62
C GLU A 429 16.86 30.45 -5.51
N ILE A 430 16.92 29.17 -5.92
CA ILE A 430 16.95 28.06 -4.98
C ILE A 430 18.31 28.03 -4.30
N LYS A 431 18.37 28.49 -3.04
CA LYS A 431 19.58 28.43 -2.19
C LYS A 431 20.03 26.99 -1.83
N THR A 432 19.16 26.02 -2.08
CA THR A 432 19.36 24.59 -1.81
C THR A 432 19.22 23.76 -3.09
N THR A 433 19.12 22.44 -3.02
CA THR A 433 18.86 21.62 -4.22
C THR A 433 17.38 21.63 -4.59
N LEU A 434 17.07 21.58 -5.89
CA LEU A 434 15.68 21.45 -6.37
C LEU A 434 14.95 20.25 -5.73
N VAL A 435 15.66 19.15 -5.46
CA VAL A 435 15.11 17.98 -4.76
C VAL A 435 14.69 18.30 -3.32
N GLN A 436 15.47 19.12 -2.59
CA GLN A 436 15.10 19.56 -1.23
C GLN A 436 13.90 20.49 -1.24
N TYR A 437 13.81 21.37 -2.24
CA TYR A 437 12.64 22.22 -2.43
C TYR A 437 11.38 21.39 -2.72
N ILE A 438 11.47 20.41 -3.63
CA ILE A 438 10.39 19.45 -3.90
C ILE A 438 9.95 18.71 -2.63
N ASN A 439 10.90 18.25 -1.80
CA ASN A 439 10.58 17.61 -0.53
C ASN A 439 9.89 18.58 0.45
N GLY A 440 10.22 19.88 0.39
CA GLY A 440 9.53 20.92 1.15
C GLY A 440 8.08 21.09 0.73
N ILE A 441 7.80 21.15 -0.58
CA ILE A 441 6.43 21.18 -1.13
C ILE A 441 5.66 19.94 -0.66
N MET A 442 6.24 18.75 -0.84
CA MET A 442 5.60 17.49 -0.45
C MET A 442 5.27 17.41 1.05
N LYS A 443 6.01 18.13 1.91
CA LYS A 443 5.76 18.17 3.36
C LYS A 443 4.63 19.15 3.71
N ASN A 444 4.45 20.21 2.93
CA ASN A 444 3.47 21.27 3.18
C ASN A 444 2.13 21.03 2.47
N SER A 445 2.06 20.09 1.53
CA SER A 445 0.85 19.76 0.77
C SER A 445 0.61 18.25 0.80
N PRO A 446 0.15 17.69 1.93
CA PRO A 446 -0.15 16.27 2.04
C PRO A 446 -1.25 15.87 1.03
N LYS A 447 -1.17 14.63 0.56
CA LYS A 447 -1.96 14.09 -0.57
C LYS A 447 -3.47 14.24 -0.40
N ASP A 448 -3.96 14.18 0.83
CA ASP A 448 -5.39 14.26 1.15
C ASP A 448 -6.01 15.62 0.77
N GLU A 449 -5.29 16.74 0.92
CA GLU A 449 -5.78 18.07 0.55
C GLU A 449 -5.81 18.29 -0.99
N VAL A 450 -4.96 17.58 -1.71
CA VAL A 450 -4.82 17.71 -3.17
C VAL A 450 -5.89 16.91 -3.92
N ILE A 451 -6.40 15.82 -3.34
CA ILE A 451 -7.49 15.04 -3.93
C ILE A 451 -8.80 15.85 -3.89
N ASP A 452 -9.07 16.57 -2.80
CA ASP A 452 -10.26 17.43 -2.66
C ASP A 452 -10.26 18.60 -3.67
N LEU A 453 -9.09 19.13 -4.05
CA LEU A 453 -8.95 20.18 -5.07
C LEU A 453 -9.15 19.69 -6.52
N ILE A 454 -9.06 18.38 -6.77
CA ILE A 454 -9.21 17.79 -8.11
C ILE A 454 -10.65 17.32 -8.34
N GLU A 455 -11.45 17.09 -7.29
CA GLU A 455 -12.85 16.66 -7.38
C GLU A 455 -13.88 17.81 -7.47
N THR A 456 -13.47 19.07 -7.35
CA THR A 456 -14.36 20.23 -7.60
C THR A 456 -14.19 20.75 -9.04
N PRO A 457 -15.20 20.62 -9.93
CA PRO A 457 -15.22 21.37 -11.18
C PRO A 457 -15.50 22.85 -10.90
N THR A 458 -14.80 23.70 -11.63
CA THR A 458 -14.92 25.16 -11.65
C THR A 458 -16.34 25.62 -11.99
N GLU A 459 -16.95 26.45 -11.15
CA GLU A 459 -18.02 27.36 -11.56
C GLU A 459 -17.56 28.81 -11.30
N SER A 460 -17.64 29.61 -12.36
CA SER A 460 -17.70 31.07 -12.37
C SER A 460 -16.38 31.85 -12.39
N GLU A 461 -15.92 32.13 -13.62
CA GLU A 461 -15.46 33.48 -13.98
C GLU A 461 -16.57 34.51 -13.70
N VAL A 462 -16.16 35.79 -13.64
CA VAL A 462 -16.96 37.03 -13.46
C VAL A 462 -17.28 37.42 -12.01
N LEU A 463 -16.42 38.25 -11.41
CA LEU A 463 -16.74 39.67 -11.11
C LEU A 463 -15.53 40.35 -10.45
N GLU A 464 -15.05 41.35 -11.18
CA GLU A 464 -14.52 42.65 -10.73
C GLU A 464 -13.32 42.72 -9.76
N ALA A 465 -12.34 43.46 -10.27
CA ALA A 465 -11.18 43.97 -9.59
C ALA A 465 -11.56 44.96 -8.49
N GLU A 466 -10.83 44.92 -7.38
CA GLU A 466 -10.52 46.14 -6.64
C GLU A 466 -9.04 46.17 -6.23
N ILE A 467 -8.47 47.32 -6.53
CA ILE A 467 -7.08 47.77 -6.47
C ILE A 467 -6.71 48.05 -5.02
N ILE A 468 -5.56 47.59 -4.52
CA ILE A 468 -4.72 48.38 -3.59
C ILE A 468 -3.22 48.17 -3.87
N GLU A 469 -2.64 49.29 -4.30
CA GLU A 469 -1.28 49.84 -4.36
C GLU A 469 -0.04 49.09 -3.81
N GLU A 470 1.00 49.15 -4.64
CA GLU A 470 2.43 48.92 -4.37
C GLU A 470 3.03 49.93 -3.37
N ILE A 471 4.07 49.53 -2.63
CA ILE A 471 5.30 50.35 -2.42
C ILE A 471 6.54 49.43 -2.37
N PRO A 472 7.72 49.87 -2.86
CA PRO A 472 8.65 49.04 -3.63
C PRO A 472 10.06 48.92 -3.01
N SER A 473 11.04 48.60 -3.88
CA SER A 473 12.49 48.84 -3.77
C SER A 473 13.28 47.63 -3.26
N GLN A 474 14.47 47.25 -3.73
CA GLN A 474 15.53 47.78 -4.60
C GLN A 474 16.18 46.53 -5.25
N GLY A 475 16.61 46.49 -6.50
CA GLY A 475 17.59 47.39 -7.10
C GLY A 475 18.99 46.77 -6.99
N SER A 476 19.43 46.02 -8.00
CA SER A 476 20.84 46.00 -8.42
C SER A 476 20.99 45.36 -9.80
N LYS A 477 21.53 46.18 -10.70
CA LYS A 477 22.02 45.87 -12.04
C LYS A 477 23.08 44.77 -11.97
N GLU A 478 23.12 43.87 -12.96
CA GLU A 478 24.38 43.35 -13.50
C GLU A 478 24.14 42.67 -14.86
N ALA A 479 25.19 42.71 -15.68
CA ALA A 479 25.17 42.69 -17.13
C ALA A 479 24.60 41.41 -17.77
N ALA A 480 23.82 41.61 -18.84
CA ALA A 480 23.36 40.54 -19.71
C ALA A 480 24.53 39.95 -20.51
N SER A 481 24.90 38.71 -20.23
CA SER A 481 25.69 37.89 -21.16
C SER A 481 24.74 37.24 -22.17
N GLU A 482 24.94 37.52 -23.45
CA GLU A 482 24.14 36.99 -24.56
C GLU A 482 24.09 35.43 -24.54
N PRO A 483 22.91 34.81 -24.70
CA PRO A 483 22.80 33.36 -24.81
C PRO A 483 23.27 32.90 -26.19
N GLN A 484 24.14 31.87 -26.20
CA GLN A 484 24.67 31.22 -27.40
C GLN A 484 23.55 30.85 -28.39
N SER A 485 23.60 31.44 -29.58
CA SER A 485 22.65 31.29 -30.66
C SER A 485 22.90 29.99 -31.46
N ASP A 486 21.81 29.29 -31.80
CA ASP A 486 21.81 28.11 -32.66
C ASP A 486 22.42 28.44 -34.06
N PRO A 487 23.33 27.62 -34.63
CA PRO A 487 24.04 27.91 -35.89
C PRO A 487 23.14 28.27 -37.08
N ALA A 488 21.93 27.70 -37.16
CA ALA A 488 20.97 28.02 -38.21
C ALA A 488 20.37 29.43 -38.06
N THR A 489 20.26 29.92 -36.82
CA THR A 489 19.79 31.28 -36.51
C THR A 489 20.84 32.33 -36.88
N GLU A 490 22.12 32.01 -36.68
CA GLU A 490 23.21 32.89 -37.14
C GLU A 490 23.32 32.94 -38.66
N LEU A 491 23.20 31.81 -39.34
CA LEU A 491 23.23 31.77 -40.80
C LEU A 491 22.14 32.66 -41.42
N LEU A 492 20.90 32.54 -40.94
CA LEU A 492 19.77 33.33 -41.46
C LEU A 492 19.91 34.83 -41.17
N TYR A 493 20.48 35.18 -40.01
CA TYR A 493 20.70 36.58 -39.68
C TYR A 493 21.87 37.19 -40.48
N ASN A 494 22.93 36.43 -40.73
CA ASN A 494 24.02 36.87 -41.60
C ASN A 494 23.55 37.03 -43.04
N MET A 495 22.71 36.11 -43.55
CA MET A 495 22.07 36.27 -44.86
C MET A 495 21.23 37.55 -44.96
N PHE A 496 20.58 37.98 -43.87
CA PHE A 496 19.87 39.25 -43.81
C PHE A 496 20.82 40.45 -43.90
N LEU A 497 21.94 40.43 -43.19
CA LEU A 497 22.94 41.51 -43.20
C LEU A 497 23.58 41.71 -44.60
N ASP A 498 23.63 40.66 -45.42
CA ASP A 498 24.16 40.71 -46.77
C ASP A 498 23.11 41.12 -47.84
N MET A 499 21.83 41.30 -47.47
CA MET A 499 20.79 41.76 -48.40
C MET A 499 20.93 43.25 -48.75
N LYS A 500 20.38 43.64 -49.90
CA LYS A 500 20.26 45.07 -50.27
C LYS A 500 19.45 45.82 -49.20
N LYS A 501 19.86 47.06 -48.89
CA LYS A 501 19.24 47.89 -47.82
C LYS A 501 17.72 47.99 -47.93
N ASP A 502 17.18 48.07 -49.14
CA ASP A 502 15.73 48.17 -49.37
C ASP A 502 15.00 46.90 -48.88
N LYS A 503 15.58 45.72 -49.10
CA LYS A 503 15.02 44.45 -48.60
C LYS A 503 15.21 44.29 -47.09
N GLN A 504 16.29 44.81 -46.53
CA GLN A 504 16.50 44.80 -45.09
C GLN A 504 15.43 45.63 -44.37
N GLN A 505 15.13 46.82 -44.88
CA GLN A 505 14.08 47.68 -44.32
C GLN A 505 12.70 47.03 -44.41
N GLU A 506 12.40 46.33 -45.51
CA GLU A 506 11.15 45.59 -45.66
C GLU A 506 11.01 44.47 -44.60
N ILE A 507 12.06 43.66 -44.42
CA ILE A 507 12.06 42.57 -43.45
C ILE A 507 12.01 43.10 -42.01
N GLU A 508 12.68 44.21 -41.71
CA GLU A 508 12.59 44.88 -40.41
C GLU A 508 11.19 45.43 -40.14
N GLY A 509 10.50 45.97 -41.15
CA GLY A 509 9.11 46.38 -41.06
C GLY A 509 8.20 45.22 -40.65
N LYS A 510 8.29 44.10 -41.38
CA LYS A 510 7.54 42.86 -41.07
C LYS A 510 7.88 42.30 -39.68
N ALA A 511 9.14 42.41 -39.26
CA ALA A 511 9.57 41.97 -37.93
C ALA A 511 8.95 42.82 -36.81
N LYS A 512 8.82 44.14 -37.02
CA LYS A 512 8.13 45.04 -36.07
C LYS A 512 6.63 44.74 -36.00
N GLU A 513 5.97 44.52 -37.14
CA GLU A 513 4.55 44.13 -37.17
C GLU A 513 4.30 42.80 -36.47
N LEU A 514 5.17 41.82 -36.70
CA LEU A 514 5.11 40.52 -36.02
C LEU A 514 5.28 40.69 -34.50
N TYR A 515 6.21 41.54 -34.07
CA TYR A 515 6.39 41.87 -32.65
C TYR A 515 5.15 42.49 -32.04
N ILE A 516 4.54 43.49 -32.71
CA ILE A 516 3.33 44.17 -32.22
C ILE A 516 2.19 43.16 -32.07
N THR A 517 2.04 42.25 -33.05
CA THR A 517 1.00 41.23 -33.06
C THR A 517 1.20 40.19 -31.95
N GLU A 518 2.42 39.64 -31.81
CA GLU A 518 2.70 38.63 -30.77
C GLU A 518 2.63 39.21 -29.35
N THR A 519 2.92 40.50 -29.18
CA THR A 519 2.85 41.19 -27.88
C THR A 519 1.49 41.83 -27.60
N ASN A 520 0.55 41.74 -28.54
CA ASN A 520 -0.79 42.36 -28.47
C ASN A 520 -0.76 43.86 -28.14
N THR A 521 0.27 44.57 -28.64
CA THR A 521 0.50 45.98 -28.34
C THR A 521 -0.29 46.87 -29.32
N LYS A 522 -0.99 47.91 -28.84
CA LYS A 522 -1.80 48.78 -29.73
C LYS A 522 -0.98 49.79 -30.55
N LYS A 523 0.22 50.19 -30.10
CA LYS A 523 1.08 51.16 -30.80
C LYS A 523 2.56 50.92 -30.45
N PHE A 524 3.43 51.00 -31.44
CA PHE A 524 4.88 50.84 -31.25
C PHE A 524 5.50 52.18 -30.79
N ASP A 525 5.73 52.31 -29.49
CA ASP A 525 6.30 53.53 -28.88
C ASP A 525 7.81 53.41 -28.61
N LYS A 526 8.40 54.45 -28.00
CA LYS A 526 9.86 54.51 -27.71
C LYS A 526 10.33 53.42 -26.73
N MET A 527 9.45 52.88 -25.89
CA MET A 527 9.81 51.80 -24.97
C MET A 527 9.85 50.47 -25.72
N HIS A 528 8.83 50.21 -26.55
CA HIS A 528 8.79 49.06 -27.44
C HIS A 528 9.93 49.07 -28.47
N GLU A 529 10.35 50.23 -28.93
CA GLU A 529 11.51 50.36 -29.81
C GLU A 529 12.80 49.89 -29.13
N LYS A 530 13.03 50.28 -27.86
CA LYS A 530 14.20 49.82 -27.10
C LYS A 530 14.18 48.31 -26.88
N ILE A 531 13.03 47.76 -26.50
CA ILE A 531 12.86 46.32 -26.28
C ILE A 531 13.07 45.56 -27.59
N PHE A 532 12.45 46.03 -28.67
CA PHE A 532 12.57 45.43 -29.99
C PHE A 532 14.02 45.41 -30.46
N MET A 533 14.80 46.47 -30.25
CA MET A 533 16.22 46.49 -30.62
C MET A 533 17.03 45.38 -29.94
N THR A 534 16.70 45.02 -28.69
CA THR A 534 17.37 43.92 -27.96
C THR A 534 17.00 42.54 -28.51
N ILE A 535 15.80 42.37 -29.07
CA ILE A 535 15.29 41.08 -29.57
C ILE A 535 15.11 41.06 -31.10
N LYS A 536 15.61 42.08 -31.80
CA LYS A 536 15.43 42.36 -33.23
C LYS A 536 15.85 41.17 -34.08
N LYS A 537 17.02 40.60 -33.74
CA LYS A 537 17.59 39.42 -34.38
C LYS A 537 16.62 38.23 -34.41
N THR A 538 15.96 37.96 -33.30
CA THR A 538 15.00 36.85 -33.18
C THR A 538 13.80 37.04 -34.09
N TYR A 539 13.25 38.26 -34.17
CA TYR A 539 12.08 38.54 -35.00
C TYR A 539 12.41 38.59 -36.50
N ILE A 540 13.60 39.09 -36.87
CA ILE A 540 14.08 39.02 -38.26
C ILE A 540 14.21 37.56 -38.72
N VAL A 541 14.80 36.70 -37.88
CA VAL A 541 14.93 35.27 -38.22
C VAL A 541 13.57 34.59 -38.31
N LYS A 542 12.60 34.93 -37.44
CA LYS A 542 11.21 34.43 -37.55
C LYS A 542 10.57 34.80 -38.89
N VAL A 543 10.70 36.05 -39.32
CA VAL A 543 10.15 36.53 -40.60
C VAL A 543 10.81 35.79 -41.78
N LEU A 544 12.13 35.63 -41.76
CA LEU A 544 12.85 34.90 -42.82
C LEU A 544 12.47 33.42 -42.87
N LYS A 545 12.28 32.77 -41.73
CA LYS A 545 11.79 31.38 -41.67
C LYS A 545 10.40 31.25 -42.26
N LYS A 546 9.48 32.19 -41.99
CA LYS A 546 8.15 32.21 -42.61
C LYS A 546 8.22 32.38 -44.13
N SER A 547 9.05 33.30 -44.61
CA SER A 547 9.24 33.53 -46.06
C SER A 547 9.85 32.33 -46.80
N ILE A 548 10.70 31.52 -46.14
CA ILE A 548 11.31 30.32 -46.73
C ILE A 548 10.33 29.13 -46.72
N MET A 549 9.43 29.07 -45.73
CA MET A 549 8.45 27.98 -45.58
C MET A 549 7.14 28.20 -46.36
N GLY A 550 6.98 29.34 -47.03
CA GLY A 550 5.89 29.58 -47.98
C GLY A 550 4.50 29.75 -47.36
N GLU A 551 4.39 30.51 -46.26
CA GLU A 551 3.11 30.97 -45.67
C GLU A 551 2.84 32.46 -45.92
#